data_AF-A0A921HU89-F1
#
_entry.id   AF-A0A921HU89-F1
#
_cell.length_a   1.000
_cell.length_b   1.000
_cell.length_c   1.000
_cell.angle_alpha   90.00
_cell.angle_beta   90.00
_cell.angle_gamma   90.00
#
_symmetry.space_group_name_H-M   'P 1'
#
loop_
_entity.id
_entity.type
_entity.pdbx_description
1 polymer ?
#
loop_
_entity_poly.entity_id
_entity_poly.type
_entity_poly.pdbx_seq_one_letter_code
_entity_poly.pdbx_strand_id
1 'polypeptide(L)'
;MLLSFYNPDVLGDVLIVETQEDVATQNTTQKDNVVRIFNEENDQAIGFNFFGLGEKLGIQNESGQVFLDEKQVAVLNDALEQAGFSDKLEADNSPKFVIGHVDAIKEHPDSDHLHITQTDVGFDKPVQIVCGAPNIDQGQLVVVALPGAVMPTG
;
A
#
# COMPACT_ATOMS: atom_id res chain seq x y z
N MET A 1 2.46 -5.69 -1.36
CA MET A 1 2.64 -4.24 -1.14
C MET A 1 3.09 -4.07 0.30
N LEU A 2 3.88 -3.05 0.61
CA LEU A 2 4.19 -2.69 2.00
C LEU A 2 3.96 -1.19 2.15
N LEU A 3 2.84 -0.80 2.74
CA LEU A 3 2.60 0.57 3.15
C LEU A 3 2.85 0.68 4.65
N SER A 4 3.51 1.75 5.06
CA SER A 4 3.83 2.01 6.46
C SER A 4 3.50 3.45 6.79
N PHE A 5 2.79 3.64 7.90
CA PHE A 5 2.34 4.94 8.37
C PHE A 5 2.69 5.13 9.83
N TYR A 6 3.21 6.31 10.14
CA TYR A 6 3.61 6.69 11.48
C TYR A 6 3.21 8.14 11.74
N ASN A 7 2.65 8.41 12.92
CA ASN A 7 2.34 9.77 13.35
C ASN A 7 2.34 9.81 14.88
N PRO A 8 3.46 10.18 15.51
CA PRO A 8 3.61 10.11 16.96
C PRO A 8 2.73 11.13 17.69
N ASP A 9 2.39 12.25 17.05
CA ASP A 9 1.55 13.31 17.62
C ASP A 9 0.09 12.86 17.77
N VAL A 10 -0.37 11.94 16.91
CA VAL A 10 -1.77 11.49 16.86
C VAL A 10 -1.94 10.06 17.38
N LEU A 11 -1.07 9.14 16.95
CA LEU A 11 -1.17 7.72 17.22
C LEU A 11 -0.26 7.26 18.39
N GLY A 12 0.65 8.12 18.85
CA GLY A 12 1.75 7.71 19.72
C GLY A 12 2.79 6.87 18.96
N ASP A 13 3.62 6.13 19.69
CA ASP A 13 4.66 5.29 19.08
C ASP A 13 4.09 3.99 18.49
N VAL A 14 3.32 4.15 17.42
CA VAL A 14 2.63 3.07 16.70
C VAL A 14 2.92 3.21 15.22
N LEU A 15 3.59 2.19 14.66
CA LEU A 15 3.74 2.02 13.22
C LEU A 15 2.61 1.13 12.71
N ILE A 16 1.80 1.67 11.81
CA ILE A 16 0.77 0.92 11.09
C ILE A 16 1.40 0.42 9.79
N VAL A 17 1.24 -0.87 9.49
CA VAL A 17 1.72 -1.51 8.27
C VAL A 17 0.57 -2.19 7.56
N GLU A 18 0.38 -1.92 6.28
CA GLU A 18 -0.57 -2.60 5.41
C GLU A 18 0.19 -3.42 4.38
N THR A 19 -0.19 -4.69 4.23
CA THR A 19 0.46 -5.62 3.30
C THR A 19 -0.41 -5.94 2.08
N GLN A 20 -1.72 -5.74 2.22
CA GLN A 20 -2.75 -6.07 1.24
C GLN A 20 -3.93 -5.09 1.30
N GLU A 21 -4.82 -5.20 0.31
CA GLU A 21 -6.10 -4.50 0.32
C GLU A 21 -7.01 -5.01 1.44
N ASP A 22 -7.92 -4.13 1.88
CA ASP A 22 -8.90 -4.46 2.89
C ASP A 22 -9.88 -5.53 2.39
N VAL A 23 -10.39 -6.32 3.32
CA VAL A 23 -11.27 -7.46 3.05
C VAL A 23 -12.54 -7.34 3.88
N ALA A 24 -13.63 -7.94 3.39
CA ALA A 24 -14.95 -7.82 4.03
C ALA A 24 -14.97 -8.33 5.49
N THR A 25 -14.18 -9.36 5.79
CA THR A 25 -14.10 -9.99 7.11
C THR A 25 -12.65 -10.13 7.55
N GLN A 26 -12.35 -9.54 8.70
CA GLN A 26 -11.01 -9.50 9.28
C GLN A 26 -11.07 -9.79 10.77
N ASN A 27 -10.03 -10.46 11.26
CA ASN A 27 -9.79 -10.70 12.67
C ASN A 27 -8.44 -10.12 13.09
N THR A 28 -8.26 -9.99 14.41
CA THR A 28 -7.00 -9.49 14.98
C THR A 28 -6.46 -10.45 16.02
N THR A 29 -5.15 -10.47 16.18
CA THR A 29 -4.48 -11.15 17.28
C THR A 29 -3.35 -10.28 17.77
N GLN A 30 -3.36 -9.97 19.06
CA GLN A 30 -2.29 -9.22 19.71
C GLN A 30 -1.38 -10.19 20.48
N LYS A 31 -0.08 -10.08 20.23
CA LYS A 31 0.97 -10.74 21.00
C LYS A 31 2.07 -9.72 21.25
N ASP A 32 2.47 -9.58 22.50
CA ASP A 32 3.44 -8.57 22.93
C ASP A 32 3.10 -7.17 22.37
N ASN A 33 4.05 -6.56 21.66
CA ASN A 33 3.94 -5.23 21.07
C ASN A 33 3.56 -5.28 19.58
N VAL A 34 2.88 -6.34 19.14
CA VAL A 34 2.43 -6.50 17.76
C VAL A 34 0.95 -6.92 17.73
N VAL A 35 0.16 -6.17 16.99
CA VAL A 35 -1.19 -6.59 16.57
C VAL A 35 -1.11 -7.04 15.13
N ARG A 36 -1.46 -8.30 14.86
CA ARG A 36 -1.64 -8.84 13.51
C ARG A 36 -3.11 -8.70 13.11
N ILE A 37 -3.36 -8.16 11.92
CA ILE A 37 -4.67 -8.04 11.29
C ILE A 37 -4.66 -8.98 10.09
N PHE A 38 -5.68 -9.84 9.98
CA PHE A 38 -5.71 -10.90 8.97
C PHE A 38 -7.12 -11.20 8.50
N ASN A 39 -7.20 -11.67 7.25
CA ASN A 39 -8.44 -12.13 6.64
C ASN A 39 -8.96 -13.37 7.38
N GLU A 40 -10.23 -13.33 7.81
CA GLU A 40 -10.86 -14.40 8.58
C GLU A 40 -10.99 -15.73 7.81
N GLU A 41 -11.11 -15.67 6.48
CA GLU A 41 -11.38 -16.83 5.63
C GLU A 41 -10.13 -17.65 5.30
N ASN A 42 -8.98 -16.99 5.15
CA ASN A 42 -7.74 -17.63 4.66
C ASN A 42 -6.51 -17.42 5.56
N ASP A 43 -6.68 -16.74 6.70
CA ASP A 43 -5.62 -16.42 7.67
C ASP A 43 -4.43 -15.64 7.09
N GLN A 44 -4.61 -14.96 5.96
CA GLN A 44 -3.56 -14.16 5.34
C GLN A 44 -3.48 -12.79 6.04
N ALA A 45 -2.30 -12.40 6.51
CA ALA A 45 -2.09 -11.09 7.13
C ALA A 45 -2.30 -9.96 6.11
N ILE A 46 -3.16 -9.01 6.47
CA ILE A 46 -3.45 -7.81 5.67
C ILE A 46 -2.80 -6.56 6.27
N GLY A 47 -2.40 -6.61 7.54
CA GLY A 47 -1.67 -5.54 8.19
C GLY A 47 -1.17 -5.86 9.59
N PHE A 48 -0.39 -4.95 10.14
CA PHE A 48 0.20 -5.05 11.47
C PHE A 48 0.26 -3.67 12.13
N ASN A 49 0.05 -3.63 13.45
CA ASN A 49 0.43 -2.47 14.26
C ASN A 49 1.59 -2.86 15.16
N PHE A 50 2.71 -2.15 15.03
CA PHE A 50 3.89 -2.32 15.87
C PHE A 50 3.99 -1.18 16.88
N PHE A 51 4.09 -1.53 18.16
CA PHE A 51 4.16 -0.57 19.25
C PHE A 51 5.59 -0.42 19.76
N GLY A 52 6.05 0.82 19.99
CA GLY A 52 7.32 1.08 20.66
C GLY A 52 8.58 0.89 19.80
N LEU A 53 8.46 0.92 18.47
CA LEU A 53 9.59 0.72 17.55
C LEU A 53 10.14 2.01 16.95
N GLY A 54 9.53 3.18 17.21
CA GLY A 54 9.89 4.44 16.55
C GLY A 54 11.36 4.81 16.67
N GLU A 55 11.95 4.65 17.87
CA GLU A 55 13.38 4.92 18.12
C GLU A 55 14.27 3.94 17.35
N LYS A 56 13.97 2.63 17.42
CA LYS A 56 14.76 1.57 16.76
C LYS A 56 14.72 1.70 15.24
N LEU A 57 13.61 2.21 14.70
CA LEU A 57 13.43 2.47 13.28
C LEU A 57 13.95 3.85 12.85
N GLY A 58 14.20 4.77 13.78
CA GLY A 58 14.65 6.13 13.48
C GLY A 58 13.56 7.03 12.88
N ILE A 59 12.28 6.77 13.17
CA ILE A 59 11.12 7.42 12.53
C ILE A 59 10.37 8.38 13.46
N GLN A 60 10.93 8.69 14.64
CA GLN A 60 10.24 9.48 15.68
C GLN A 60 9.83 10.89 15.27
N ASN A 61 10.38 11.42 14.17
CA ASN A 61 10.06 12.74 13.65
C ASN A 61 9.23 12.68 12.35
N GLU A 62 8.78 11.49 11.95
CA GLU A 62 7.99 11.28 10.74
C GLU A 62 6.49 11.45 11.04
N SER A 63 5.77 12.02 10.08
CA SER A 63 4.32 12.22 10.15
C SER A 63 3.68 11.91 8.80
N GLY A 64 3.05 10.74 8.69
CA GLY A 64 2.41 10.26 7.46
C GLY A 64 3.02 8.94 6.98
N GLN A 65 3.13 8.79 5.66
CA GLN A 65 3.75 7.62 5.06
C GLN A 65 5.26 7.61 5.34
N VAL A 66 5.75 6.48 5.83
CA VAL A 66 7.17 6.21 6.03
C VAL A 66 7.59 5.16 5.01
N PHE A 67 8.73 5.37 4.36
CA PHE A 67 9.34 4.37 3.48
C PHE A 67 10.41 3.61 4.25
N LEU A 68 10.18 2.31 4.45
CA LEU A 68 11.10 1.46 5.21
C LEU A 68 12.11 0.81 4.28
N ASP A 69 13.39 0.90 4.64
CA ASP A 69 14.44 0.15 3.97
C ASP A 69 14.49 -1.32 4.45
N GLU A 70 15.34 -2.13 3.80
CA GLU A 70 15.49 -3.55 4.13
C GLU A 70 15.90 -3.80 5.60
N LYS A 71 16.66 -2.89 6.21
CA LYS A 71 17.11 -3.03 7.61
C LYS A 71 15.97 -2.74 8.56
N GLN A 72 15.17 -1.71 8.27
CA GLN A 72 13.98 -1.37 9.04
C GLN A 72 12.93 -2.48 8.93
N VAL A 73 12.73 -3.05 7.75
CA VAL A 73 11.85 -4.23 7.57
C VAL A 73 12.39 -5.45 8.32
N ALA A 74 13.70 -5.66 8.39
CA ALA A 74 14.30 -6.71 9.22
C ALA A 74 13.99 -6.50 10.72
N VAL A 75 14.00 -5.26 11.21
CA VAL A 75 13.58 -4.95 12.59
C VAL A 75 12.12 -5.33 12.85
N LEU A 76 11.23 -5.13 11.89
CA LEU A 76 9.83 -5.56 12.00
C LEU A 76 9.71 -7.08 12.01
N ASN A 77 10.43 -7.78 11.13
CA ASN A 77 10.44 -9.23 11.08
C ASN A 77 10.99 -9.86 12.38
N ASP A 78 12.02 -9.28 13.00
CA ASP A 78 12.51 -9.70 14.31
C ASP A 78 11.41 -9.57 15.39
N ALA A 79 10.61 -8.50 15.34
CA ALA A 79 9.51 -8.29 16.27
C ALA A 79 8.36 -9.28 16.05
N LEU A 80 8.06 -9.62 14.79
CA LEU A 80 7.08 -10.66 14.45
C LEU A 80 7.52 -12.03 14.98
N GLU A 81 8.79 -12.40 14.75
CA GLU A 81 9.35 -13.68 15.20
C GLU A 81 9.34 -13.79 16.74
N GLN A 82 9.76 -12.72 17.44
CA GLN A 82 9.75 -12.67 18.90
C GLN A 82 8.35 -12.79 19.49
N ALA A 83 7.35 -12.17 18.85
CA ALA A 83 5.95 -12.30 19.22
C ALA A 83 5.33 -13.66 18.80
N GLY A 84 6.07 -14.50 18.08
CA GLY A 84 5.62 -15.82 17.63
C GLY A 84 4.61 -15.77 16.47
N PHE A 85 4.76 -14.80 15.57
CA PHE A 85 4.10 -14.80 14.26
C PHE A 85 5.02 -15.44 13.21
N SER A 86 4.42 -16.13 12.23
CA SER A 86 5.15 -16.76 11.11
C SER A 86 5.18 -15.89 9.86
N ASP A 87 4.47 -14.77 9.86
CA ASP A 87 4.42 -13.84 8.72
C ASP A 87 5.79 -13.21 8.50
N LYS A 88 6.08 -12.88 7.24
CA LYS A 88 7.31 -12.22 6.84
C LYS A 88 6.99 -11.04 5.94
N LEU A 89 7.54 -9.89 6.30
CA LEU A 89 7.43 -8.65 5.55
C LEU A 89 8.62 -8.54 4.57
N GLU A 90 8.33 -7.97 3.40
CA GLU A 90 9.32 -7.65 2.37
C GLU A 90 9.27 -6.15 2.08
N ALA A 91 10.44 -5.52 1.94
CA ALA A 91 10.52 -4.11 1.58
C ALA A 91 9.99 -3.91 0.14
N ASP A 92 9.08 -2.97 -0.04
CA ASP A 92 8.52 -2.63 -1.34
C ASP A 92 9.15 -1.32 -1.86
N ASN A 93 10.21 -1.47 -2.65
CA ASN A 93 10.93 -0.34 -3.27
C ASN A 93 10.43 -0.02 -4.69
N SER A 94 9.29 -0.59 -5.10
CA SER A 94 8.77 -0.37 -6.46
C SER A 94 8.18 1.05 -6.59
N PRO A 95 8.46 1.76 -7.70
CA PRO A 95 7.88 3.08 -7.92
C PRO A 95 6.36 2.95 -8.09
N LYS A 96 5.60 3.70 -7.29
CA LYS A 96 4.13 3.68 -7.33
C LYS A 96 3.52 4.67 -8.32
N PHE A 97 4.26 5.72 -8.65
CA PHE A 97 3.93 6.64 -9.72
C PHE A 97 4.84 6.37 -10.91
N VAL A 98 4.24 5.98 -12.03
CA VAL A 98 4.96 5.59 -13.25
C VAL A 98 4.42 6.36 -14.45
N ILE A 99 5.22 6.42 -15.52
CA ILE A 99 4.73 6.92 -16.81
C ILE A 99 3.96 5.79 -17.49
N GLY A 100 2.73 6.08 -17.91
CA GLY A 100 1.90 5.18 -18.70
C GLY A 100 1.59 5.76 -20.08
N HIS A 101 1.31 4.89 -21.04
CA HIS A 101 0.84 5.22 -22.38
C HIS A 101 -0.59 4.70 -22.58
N VAL A 102 -1.53 5.56 -22.97
CA VAL A 102 -2.92 5.17 -23.20
C VAL A 102 -3.05 4.50 -24.56
N ASP A 103 -3.04 3.16 -24.59
CA ASP A 103 -3.12 2.38 -25.83
C ASP A 103 -4.51 2.43 -26.46
N ALA A 104 -5.55 2.41 -25.63
CA ALA A 104 -6.94 2.39 -26.07
C ALA A 104 -7.86 3.05 -25.04
N ILE A 105 -8.98 3.57 -25.53
CA ILE A 105 -10.05 4.17 -24.74
C ILE A 105 -11.42 3.71 -25.26
N LYS A 106 -12.37 3.51 -24.35
CA LYS A 106 -13.78 3.27 -24.68
C LYS A 106 -14.68 3.95 -23.65
N GLU A 107 -15.91 4.29 -24.05
CA GLU A 107 -16.94 4.78 -23.13
C GLU A 107 -17.29 3.73 -22.07
N HIS A 108 -17.57 4.18 -20.84
CA HIS A 108 -18.08 3.30 -19.80
C HIS A 108 -19.55 2.92 -20.13
N PRO A 109 -19.93 1.63 -20.09
CA PRO A 109 -21.28 1.20 -20.47
C PRO A 109 -22.39 1.81 -19.59
N ASP A 110 -22.06 2.10 -18.33
CA ASP A 110 -22.99 2.61 -17.32
C ASP A 110 -22.75 4.08 -16.93
N SER A 111 -21.92 4.83 -17.66
CA SER A 111 -21.68 6.26 -17.38
C SER A 111 -21.27 7.04 -18.63
N ASP A 112 -21.85 8.22 -18.81
CA ASP A 112 -21.55 9.20 -19.86
C ASP A 112 -20.43 10.20 -19.49
N HIS A 113 -19.81 10.03 -18.32
CA HIS A 113 -18.75 10.88 -17.80
C HIS A 113 -17.44 10.12 -17.54
N LEU A 114 -17.41 8.82 -17.81
CA LEU A 114 -16.29 7.94 -17.52
C LEU A 114 -15.83 7.20 -18.77
N HIS A 115 -14.53 7.06 -18.88
CA HIS A 115 -13.88 6.28 -19.92
C HIS A 115 -13.13 5.10 -19.30
N ILE A 116 -13.09 3.97 -20.00
CA ILE A 116 -12.26 2.82 -19.65
C ILE A 116 -11.04 2.85 -20.56
N THR A 117 -9.87 3.05 -19.97
CA THR A 117 -8.59 3.06 -20.67
C THR A 117 -7.89 1.71 -20.56
N GLN A 118 -7.11 1.35 -21.56
CA GLN A 118 -6.04 0.35 -21.47
C GLN A 118 -4.73 1.12 -21.51
N THR A 119 -3.98 1.08 -20.42
CA THR A 119 -2.77 1.89 -20.26
C THR A 119 -1.55 0.99 -20.09
N ASP A 120 -0.60 1.06 -21.01
CA ASP A 120 0.69 0.39 -20.87
C ASP A 120 1.54 1.13 -19.82
N VAL A 121 2.01 0.41 -18.81
CA VAL A 121 2.83 0.90 -17.71
C VAL A 121 4.15 0.13 -17.60
N GLY A 122 4.53 -0.61 -18.64
CA GLY A 122 5.73 -1.44 -18.68
C GLY A 122 5.56 -2.84 -18.06
N PHE A 123 4.31 -3.28 -17.84
CA PHE A 123 3.99 -4.66 -17.43
C PHE A 123 3.76 -5.55 -18.66
N ASP A 124 3.65 -6.87 -18.45
CA ASP A 124 3.36 -7.83 -19.54
C ASP A 124 2.02 -7.55 -20.25
N LYS A 125 1.08 -6.89 -19.56
CA LYS A 125 -0.24 -6.51 -20.09
C LYS A 125 -0.59 -5.08 -19.64
N PRO A 126 -1.27 -4.30 -20.49
CA PRO A 126 -1.83 -3.01 -20.09
C PRO A 126 -2.75 -3.15 -18.88
N VAL A 127 -2.77 -2.12 -18.03
CA VAL A 127 -3.71 -2.02 -16.92
C VAL A 127 -5.00 -1.34 -17.38
N GLN A 128 -6.13 -1.82 -16.87
CA GLN A 128 -7.42 -1.17 -17.08
C GLN A 128 -7.63 -0.08 -16.03
N ILE A 129 -7.89 1.15 -16.46
CA ILE A 129 -8.18 2.27 -15.55
C ILE A 129 -9.47 2.96 -16.00
N VAL A 130 -10.42 3.11 -15.08
CA VAL A 130 -11.61 3.94 -15.28
C VAL A 130 -11.26 5.38 -14.92
N CYS A 131 -11.43 6.30 -15.86
CA CYS A 131 -11.02 7.70 -15.71
C CYS A 131 -12.12 8.65 -16.20
N GLY A 132 -12.44 9.67 -15.41
CA GLY A 132 -13.43 10.71 -15.76
C GLY A 132 -12.83 12.02 -16.26
N ALA A 133 -11.51 12.08 -16.48
CA ALA A 133 -10.88 13.30 -16.95
C ALA A 133 -11.38 13.63 -18.37
N PRO A 134 -11.90 14.84 -18.65
CA PRO A 134 -12.46 15.18 -19.96
C PRO A 134 -11.40 15.32 -21.05
N ASN A 135 -10.12 15.34 -20.67
CA ASN A 135 -8.98 15.51 -21.57
C ASN A 135 -8.16 14.22 -21.76
N ILE A 136 -8.61 13.07 -21.22
CA ILE A 136 -7.95 11.79 -21.45
C ILE A 136 -8.20 11.33 -22.89
N ASP A 137 -7.16 10.87 -23.58
CA ASP A 137 -7.28 10.41 -24.97
C ASP A 137 -6.25 9.32 -25.28
N GLN A 138 -6.53 8.55 -26.33
CA GLN A 138 -5.61 7.54 -26.85
C GLN A 138 -4.30 8.17 -27.35
N GLY A 139 -3.17 7.50 -27.10
CA GLY A 139 -1.84 7.93 -27.51
C GLY A 139 -1.16 8.92 -26.54
N GLN A 140 -1.83 9.27 -25.43
CA GLN A 140 -1.26 10.17 -24.43
C GLN A 140 -0.26 9.45 -23.52
N LEU A 141 0.80 10.15 -23.15
CA LEU A 141 1.63 9.80 -21.99
C LEU A 141 1.07 10.48 -20.75
N VAL A 142 0.86 9.70 -19.70
CA VAL A 142 0.24 10.14 -18.44
C VAL A 142 1.07 9.64 -17.25
N VAL A 143 0.91 10.29 -16.10
CA VAL A 143 1.41 9.74 -14.82
C VAL A 143 0.32 8.85 -14.24
N VAL A 144 0.65 7.59 -13.97
CA VAL A 144 -0.26 6.58 -13.41
C VAL A 144 0.11 6.31 -11.97
N ALA A 145 -0.88 6.41 -11.08
CA ALA A 145 -0.80 5.90 -9.71
C ALA A 145 -1.19 4.42 -9.72
N LEU A 146 -0.23 3.53 -9.47
CA LEU A 146 -0.46 2.09 -9.37
C LEU A 146 -1.07 1.73 -8.01
N PRO A 147 -1.65 0.51 -7.85
CA PRO A 147 -2.06 0.02 -6.54
C PRO A 147 -0.94 0.15 -5.50
N GLY A 148 -1.29 0.76 -4.36
CA GLY A 148 -0.33 1.13 -3.31
C GLY A 148 0.33 2.49 -3.45
N ALA A 149 -0.01 3.28 -4.48
CA ALA A 149 0.32 4.69 -4.49
C ALA A 149 -0.45 5.41 -3.37
N VAL A 150 0.27 6.19 -2.57
CA VAL A 150 -0.31 7.08 -1.56
C VAL A 150 -0.30 8.49 -2.12
N MET A 151 -1.46 9.15 -2.10
CA MET A 151 -1.58 10.53 -2.55
C MET A 151 -1.00 11.48 -1.50
N PRO A 152 -0.47 12.66 -1.88
CA PRO A 152 0.13 13.59 -0.93
C PRO A 152 -0.78 14.06 0.21
N THR A 153 -2.10 13.94 0.04
CA THR A 153 -3.11 14.35 1.03
C THR A 153 -3.56 13.22 1.96
N GLY A 154 -2.99 12.02 1.82
CA GLY A 154 -3.64 10.78 2.24
C GLY A 154 -4.85 10.49 1.38
#